data_AF-A0A6D1S6T7-F1
#
_entry.id   AF-A0A6D1S6T7-F1
#
_cell.length_a   1.000
_cell.length_b   1.000
_cell.length_c   1.000
_cell.angle_alpha   90.00
_cell.angle_beta   90.00
_cell.angle_gamma   90.00
#
_symmetry.space_group_name_H-M   'P 1'
#
loop_
_entity.id
_entity.type
_entity.pdbx_description
1 polymer ?
#
loop_
_entity_poly.entity_id
_entity_poly.type
_entity_poly.pdbx_seq_one_letter_code
_entity_poly.pdbx_strand_id
1 'polypeptide(L)'
;MSISRFLIENNGSNQDNIKRALSKAYHLCKDAGLQRVSLLFPAKGTFSHSDIATFLGTQATKALIKGQTIDLGNKVQLEFNIPKNFPIYGNHNIVLATYLTDKDMDIVDSVQNINSIVFLPWSEEEGKRWLSTWEPEIVGPSTWKILKPELPDPIGNEILRLGRCINMSTGLSHPSDKYRAKRIFADLKKQGLKASEEAIRQFAVNNGWDPVRAQELASFAKKYVG
;
A
#
# COMPACT_ATOMS: atom_id res chain seq x y z
N MET A 1 -3.63 16.39 1.18
CA MET A 1 -4.86 15.67 0.80
C MET A 1 -4.71 14.23 1.26
N SER A 2 -5.74 13.64 1.85
CA SER A 2 -5.75 12.21 2.19
C SER A 2 -5.93 11.40 0.90
N ILE A 3 -5.12 10.35 0.73
CA ILE A 3 -5.20 9.46 -0.43
C ILE A 3 -6.43 8.56 -0.25
N SER A 4 -7.33 8.54 -1.25
CA SER A 4 -8.46 7.61 -1.26
C SER A 4 -7.98 6.21 -1.60
N ARG A 5 -8.41 5.20 -0.85
CA ARG A 5 -7.94 3.82 -0.98
C ARG A 5 -9.12 2.88 -1.20
N PHE A 6 -8.97 1.99 -2.18
CA PHE A 6 -9.99 1.04 -2.58
C PHE A 6 -9.41 -0.37 -2.66
N LEU A 7 -10.15 -1.36 -2.19
CA LEU A 7 -9.77 -2.77 -2.23
C LEU A 7 -10.83 -3.59 -2.94
N ILE A 8 -10.40 -4.50 -3.82
CA ILE A 8 -11.25 -5.54 -4.38
C ILE A 8 -10.86 -6.84 -3.68
N GLU A 9 -11.77 -7.45 -2.90
CA GLU A 9 -11.51 -8.76 -2.30
C GLU A 9 -11.28 -9.79 -3.42
N ASN A 10 -10.09 -10.40 -3.44
CA ASN A 10 -9.69 -11.30 -4.50
C ASN A 10 -8.76 -12.41 -4.01
N ASN A 11 -8.88 -13.60 -4.62
CA ASN A 11 -7.98 -14.72 -4.40
C ASN A 11 -7.78 -15.48 -5.71
N GLY A 12 -6.55 -15.50 -6.20
CA GLY A 12 -6.17 -16.02 -7.50
C GLY A 12 -6.83 -15.28 -8.67
N SER A 13 -7.02 -15.99 -9.77
CA SER A 13 -7.57 -15.41 -11.00
C SER A 13 -9.08 -15.23 -10.93
N ASN A 14 -9.55 -14.00 -11.18
CA ASN A 14 -10.96 -13.68 -11.24
C ASN A 14 -11.22 -12.51 -12.20
N GLN A 15 -11.81 -12.82 -13.36
CA GLN A 15 -12.08 -11.84 -14.42
C GLN A 15 -13.07 -10.75 -14.00
N ASP A 16 -14.06 -11.07 -13.16
CA ASP A 16 -15.01 -10.08 -12.67
C ASP A 16 -14.33 -9.07 -11.74
N ASN A 17 -13.41 -9.54 -10.89
CA ASN A 17 -12.63 -8.67 -10.01
C ASN A 17 -11.62 -7.81 -10.78
N ILE A 18 -10.99 -8.34 -11.82
CA ILE A 18 -10.15 -7.55 -12.74
C ILE A 18 -10.97 -6.44 -13.39
N LYS A 19 -12.15 -6.77 -13.91
CA LYS A 19 -13.08 -5.80 -14.50
C LYS A 19 -13.48 -4.73 -13.50
N ARG A 20 -13.81 -5.11 -12.25
CA ARG A 20 -14.16 -4.17 -11.17
C ARG A 20 -13.01 -3.23 -10.84
N ALA A 21 -11.79 -3.76 -10.71
CA ALA A 21 -10.62 -2.96 -10.37
C ALA A 21 -10.28 -1.94 -11.47
N LEU A 22 -10.27 -2.38 -12.74
CA LEU A 22 -10.06 -1.49 -13.89
C LEU A 22 -11.17 -0.45 -14.03
N SER A 23 -12.43 -0.86 -13.87
CA SER A 23 -13.58 0.06 -13.92
C SER A 23 -13.51 1.11 -12.82
N LYS A 24 -13.20 0.72 -11.58
CA LYS A 24 -13.06 1.66 -10.46
C LYS A 24 -11.92 2.66 -10.73
N ALA A 25 -10.75 2.18 -11.14
CA ALA A 25 -9.62 3.06 -11.46
C ALA A 25 -9.95 4.04 -12.60
N TYR A 26 -10.62 3.57 -13.64
CA TYR A 26 -11.10 4.40 -14.75
C TYR A 26 -12.07 5.49 -14.29
N HIS A 27 -13.10 5.13 -13.51
CA HIS A 27 -14.10 6.08 -13.03
C HIS A 27 -13.51 7.12 -12.08
N LEU A 28 -12.63 6.70 -11.15
CA LEU A 28 -11.91 7.64 -10.29
C LEU A 28 -11.08 8.65 -11.11
N CYS A 29 -10.40 8.18 -12.15
CA CYS A 29 -9.62 9.05 -13.03
C CYS A 29 -10.53 10.02 -13.79
N LYS A 30 -11.57 9.50 -14.44
CA LYS A 30 -12.51 10.28 -15.25
C LYS A 30 -13.25 11.33 -14.42
N ASP A 31 -13.85 10.93 -13.31
CA ASP A 31 -14.74 11.76 -12.51
C ASP A 31 -13.97 12.88 -11.79
N ALA A 32 -12.68 12.66 -11.50
CA ALA A 32 -11.77 13.69 -10.99
C ALA A 32 -11.17 14.59 -12.09
N GLY A 33 -11.50 14.37 -13.37
CA GLY A 33 -10.92 15.12 -14.51
C GLY A 33 -9.43 14.83 -14.75
N LEU A 34 -8.94 13.69 -14.25
CA LEU A 34 -7.57 13.22 -14.41
C LEU A 34 -7.44 12.40 -15.70
N GLN A 35 -6.20 12.15 -16.13
CA GLN A 35 -5.93 11.55 -17.44
C GLN A 35 -5.04 10.31 -17.39
N ARG A 36 -4.57 9.89 -16.21
CA ARG A 36 -3.58 8.81 -16.09
C ARG A 36 -3.95 7.78 -15.05
N VAL A 37 -3.95 6.51 -15.45
CA VAL A 37 -4.01 5.36 -14.57
C VAL A 37 -2.71 4.58 -14.74
N SER A 38 -1.95 4.46 -13.64
CA SER A 38 -0.71 3.68 -13.60
C SER A 38 -1.03 2.28 -13.09
N LEU A 39 -1.03 1.29 -14.00
CA LEU A 39 -1.16 -0.13 -13.65
C LEU A 39 0.20 -0.64 -13.17
N LEU A 40 0.25 -1.09 -11.91
CA LEU A 40 1.41 -1.74 -11.34
C LEU A 40 1.19 -3.24 -11.25
N PHE A 41 2.19 -3.98 -11.71
CA PHE A 41 2.22 -5.44 -11.66
C PHE A 41 3.60 -5.90 -11.16
N PRO A 42 3.73 -7.06 -10.50
CA PRO A 42 4.99 -7.43 -9.83
C PRO A 42 6.20 -7.48 -10.76
N ALA A 43 6.03 -8.05 -11.96
CA ALA A 43 7.10 -8.19 -12.92
C ALA A 43 6.63 -8.15 -14.38
N LYS A 44 7.38 -7.43 -15.23
CA LYS A 44 7.13 -7.33 -16.67
C LYS A 44 7.12 -8.70 -17.38
N GLY A 45 7.99 -9.62 -16.95
CA GLY A 45 8.15 -10.94 -17.58
C GLY A 45 6.95 -11.88 -17.37
N THR A 46 6.21 -11.70 -16.28
CA THR A 46 5.02 -12.52 -15.97
C THR A 46 3.72 -11.85 -16.42
N PHE A 47 3.72 -10.53 -16.66
CA PHE A 47 2.52 -9.79 -17.06
C PHE A 47 1.83 -10.35 -18.30
N SER A 48 2.58 -10.72 -19.36
CA SER A 48 1.98 -11.21 -20.62
C SER A 48 1.21 -12.53 -20.50
N HIS A 49 1.46 -13.29 -19.43
CA HIS A 49 0.82 -14.57 -19.15
C HIS A 49 -0.22 -14.46 -18.02
N SER A 50 -0.46 -13.24 -17.53
CA SER A 50 -1.47 -12.99 -16.51
C SER A 50 -2.85 -12.94 -17.14
N ASP A 51 -3.83 -13.28 -16.31
CA ASP A 51 -5.25 -13.09 -16.52
C ASP A 51 -5.65 -11.60 -16.71
N ILE A 52 -4.86 -10.66 -16.21
CA ILE A 52 -5.00 -9.23 -16.52
C ILE A 52 -4.62 -8.95 -17.98
N ALA A 53 -3.52 -9.52 -18.46
CA ALA A 53 -3.15 -9.42 -19.88
C ALA A 53 -4.17 -10.11 -20.79
N THR A 54 -4.75 -11.23 -20.35
CA THR A 54 -5.88 -11.87 -21.05
C THR A 54 -7.07 -10.93 -21.14
N PHE A 55 -7.45 -10.27 -20.03
CA PHE A 55 -8.55 -9.30 -20.00
C PHE A 55 -8.32 -8.10 -20.93
N LEU A 56 -7.11 -7.53 -20.92
CA LEU A 56 -6.75 -6.39 -21.76
C LEU A 56 -6.63 -6.76 -23.25
N GLY A 57 -6.32 -8.02 -23.54
CA GLY A 57 -6.08 -8.52 -24.89
C GLY A 57 -4.63 -8.31 -25.35
N THR A 58 -4.25 -9.05 -26.41
CA THR A 58 -2.86 -9.17 -26.86
C THR A 58 -2.26 -7.86 -27.36
N GLN A 59 -3.04 -7.05 -28.10
CA GLN A 59 -2.53 -5.79 -28.67
C GLN A 59 -2.21 -4.77 -27.57
N ALA A 60 -3.16 -4.55 -26.67
CA ALA A 60 -3.02 -3.72 -25.48
C ALA A 60 -1.81 -4.15 -24.63
N THR A 61 -1.75 -5.43 -24.28
CA THR A 61 -0.66 -5.98 -23.47
C THR A 61 0.72 -5.73 -24.11
N LYS A 62 0.84 -5.96 -25.43
CA LYS A 62 2.10 -5.70 -26.15
C LYS A 62 2.49 -4.22 -26.14
N ALA A 63 1.52 -3.31 -26.28
CA ALA A 63 1.75 -1.87 -26.22
C ALA A 63 2.28 -1.45 -24.83
N LEU A 64 1.60 -1.88 -23.77
CA LEU A 64 1.99 -1.61 -22.38
C LEU A 64 3.39 -2.14 -22.04
N ILE A 65 3.71 -3.38 -22.43
CA ILE A 65 5.04 -3.96 -22.22
C ILE A 65 6.12 -3.15 -22.96
N LYS A 66 5.80 -2.51 -24.09
CA LYS A 66 6.74 -1.63 -24.81
C LYS A 66 6.86 -0.23 -24.19
N GLY A 67 6.14 0.06 -23.10
CA GLY A 67 6.10 1.38 -22.47
C GLY A 67 5.17 2.37 -23.18
N GLN A 68 4.30 1.88 -24.06
CA GLN A 68 3.26 2.71 -24.68
C GLN A 68 2.05 2.79 -23.74
N THR A 69 1.24 3.83 -23.90
CA THR A 69 -0.03 3.98 -23.19
C THR A 69 -1.19 3.43 -24.03
N ILE A 70 -2.28 3.08 -23.37
CA ILE A 70 -3.54 2.70 -24.00
C ILE A 70 -4.60 3.72 -23.64
N ASP A 71 -5.36 4.19 -24.61
CA ASP A 71 -6.54 5.01 -24.38
C ASP A 71 -7.72 4.15 -23.89
N LEU A 72 -8.21 4.44 -22.68
CA LEU A 72 -9.42 3.85 -22.09
C LEU A 72 -10.68 4.66 -22.44
N GLY A 73 -10.55 5.71 -23.25
CA GLY A 73 -11.60 6.67 -23.59
C GLY A 73 -11.62 7.86 -22.65
N ASN A 74 -12.29 8.94 -23.05
CA ASN A 74 -12.37 10.20 -22.29
C ASN A 74 -10.99 10.79 -21.92
N LYS A 75 -9.97 10.59 -22.78
CA LYS A 75 -8.57 11.00 -22.56
C LYS A 75 -7.88 10.29 -21.38
N VAL A 76 -8.48 9.24 -20.82
CA VAL A 76 -7.87 8.46 -19.75
C VAL A 76 -6.88 7.47 -20.37
N GLN A 77 -5.60 7.64 -20.05
CA GLN A 77 -4.51 6.80 -20.50
C GLN A 77 -4.13 5.78 -19.43
N LEU A 78 -4.04 4.51 -19.81
CA LEU A 78 -3.47 3.43 -19.02
C LEU A 78 -1.99 3.28 -19.37
N GLU A 79 -1.14 3.31 -18.36
CA GLU A 79 0.30 3.00 -18.49
C GLU A 79 0.66 1.81 -17.61
N PHE A 80 1.75 1.14 -17.96
CA PHE A 80 2.24 -0.03 -17.23
C PHE A 80 3.55 0.29 -16.52
N ASN A 81 3.61 -0.04 -15.24
CA ASN A 81 4.79 0.11 -14.40
C ASN A 81 5.04 -1.16 -13.57
N ILE A 82 6.27 -1.28 -13.06
CA ILE A 82 6.62 -2.27 -12.05
C ILE A 82 7.12 -1.54 -10.80
N PRO A 83 6.87 -2.06 -9.58
CA PRO A 83 7.25 -1.38 -8.32
C PRO A 83 8.72 -0.94 -8.28
N LYS A 84 9.63 -1.80 -8.76
CA LYS A 84 11.07 -1.55 -8.79
C LYS A 84 11.48 -0.20 -9.42
N ASN A 85 10.76 0.24 -10.45
CA ASN A 85 11.08 1.47 -11.19
C ASN A 85 10.01 2.54 -10.99
N PHE A 86 9.11 2.37 -10.02
CA PHE A 86 8.00 3.28 -9.83
C PHE A 86 8.46 4.53 -9.06
N PRO A 87 8.42 5.73 -9.65
CA PRO A 87 8.99 6.92 -9.04
C PRO A 87 8.11 7.42 -7.89
N ILE A 88 8.67 7.53 -6.69
CA ILE A 88 7.98 8.02 -5.48
C ILE A 88 7.44 9.45 -5.67
N TYR A 89 8.17 10.29 -6.39
CA TYR A 89 7.81 11.69 -6.69
C TYR A 89 7.24 11.87 -8.11
N GLY A 90 6.71 10.80 -8.71
CA GLY A 90 6.08 10.88 -10.02
C GLY A 90 4.72 11.58 -9.99
N ASN A 91 4.28 12.06 -11.16
CA ASN A 91 2.92 12.55 -11.33
C ASN A 91 1.98 11.37 -11.63
N HIS A 92 1.61 10.67 -10.56
CA HIS A 92 0.71 9.53 -10.60
C HIS A 92 -0.67 9.96 -10.14
N ASN A 93 -1.65 9.96 -11.03
CA ASN A 93 -3.01 10.37 -10.66
C ASN A 93 -3.72 9.24 -9.91
N ILE A 94 -3.91 8.10 -10.57
CA ILE A 94 -4.53 6.91 -10.00
C ILE A 94 -3.55 5.75 -10.14
N VAL A 95 -3.28 5.02 -9.06
CA VAL A 95 -2.53 3.75 -9.10
C VAL A 95 -3.49 2.58 -9.01
N LEU A 96 -3.41 1.70 -10.00
CA LEU A 96 -4.05 0.39 -9.98
C LEU A 96 -2.97 -0.64 -9.64
N ALA A 97 -2.86 -0.98 -8.36
CA ALA A 97 -1.94 -1.99 -7.84
C ALA A 97 -2.56 -3.38 -8.02
N THR A 98 -1.93 -4.22 -8.84
CA THR A 98 -2.46 -5.55 -9.16
C THR A 98 -1.46 -6.63 -8.79
N TYR A 99 -1.89 -7.58 -7.97
CA TYR A 99 -1.14 -8.76 -7.53
C TYR A 99 0.19 -8.44 -6.85
N LEU A 100 0.30 -7.23 -6.31
CA LEU A 100 1.50 -6.77 -5.61
C LEU A 100 1.62 -7.47 -4.26
N THR A 101 2.84 -7.87 -3.94
CA THR A 101 3.19 -8.35 -2.60
C THR A 101 3.15 -7.22 -1.58
N ASP A 102 3.15 -7.51 -0.28
CA ASP A 102 3.24 -6.49 0.77
C ASP A 102 4.44 -5.55 0.59
N LYS A 103 5.59 -6.10 0.16
CA LYS A 103 6.80 -5.31 -0.10
C LYS A 103 6.65 -4.38 -1.30
N ASP A 104 5.92 -4.82 -2.32
CA ASP A 104 5.62 -3.98 -3.48
C ASP A 104 4.58 -2.91 -3.13
N MET A 105 3.61 -3.24 -2.27
CA MET A 105 2.63 -2.28 -1.74
C MET A 105 3.28 -1.24 -0.83
N ASP A 106 4.32 -1.57 -0.07
CA ASP A 106 5.11 -0.59 0.68
C ASP A 106 5.65 0.51 -0.25
N ILE A 107 6.07 0.18 -1.49
CA ILE A 107 6.50 1.18 -2.48
C ILE A 107 5.33 2.05 -2.93
N VAL A 108 4.16 1.45 -3.17
CA VAL A 108 2.95 2.18 -3.58
C VAL A 108 2.49 3.13 -2.47
N ASP A 109 2.53 2.68 -1.22
CA ASP A 109 2.10 3.45 -0.06
C ASP A 109 3.06 4.61 0.27
N SER A 110 4.34 4.52 -0.14
CA SER A 110 5.31 5.63 -0.04
C SER A 110 5.13 6.71 -1.10
N VAL A 111 4.39 6.46 -2.19
CA VAL A 111 4.24 7.39 -3.33
C VAL A 111 3.54 8.67 -2.89
N GLN A 112 4.10 9.80 -3.32
CA GLN A 112 3.58 11.13 -3.04
C GLN A 112 2.70 11.63 -4.19
N ASN A 113 1.85 12.62 -3.91
CA ASN A 113 1.01 13.31 -4.90
C ASN A 113 0.03 12.42 -5.68
N ILE A 114 -0.38 11.31 -5.09
CA ILE A 114 -1.39 10.42 -5.65
C ILE A 114 -2.80 10.81 -5.20
N ASN A 115 -3.78 10.72 -6.10
CA ASN A 115 -5.18 10.95 -5.75
C ASN A 115 -5.80 9.70 -5.11
N SER A 116 -5.66 8.54 -5.76
CA SER A 116 -6.26 7.29 -5.29
C SER A 116 -5.42 6.05 -5.59
N ILE A 117 -5.51 5.05 -4.71
CA ILE A 117 -4.96 3.71 -4.88
C ILE A 117 -6.12 2.71 -4.98
N VAL A 118 -6.11 1.88 -6.02
CA VAL A 118 -7.00 0.73 -6.18
C VAL A 118 -6.15 -0.53 -6.10
N PHE A 119 -6.39 -1.36 -5.09
CA PHE A 119 -5.65 -2.61 -4.87
C PHE A 119 -6.50 -3.82 -5.25
N LEU A 120 -5.95 -4.65 -6.13
CA LEU A 120 -6.45 -5.98 -6.48
C LEU A 120 -5.37 -7.00 -6.06
N PRO A 121 -5.47 -7.63 -4.88
CA PRO A 121 -4.49 -8.59 -4.39
C PRO A 121 -4.55 -9.90 -5.19
N TRP A 122 -3.46 -10.66 -5.17
CA TRP A 122 -3.47 -12.05 -5.66
C TRP A 122 -3.96 -13.00 -4.58
N SER A 123 -3.62 -12.77 -3.32
CA SER A 123 -4.03 -13.60 -2.20
C SER A 123 -4.91 -12.86 -1.18
N GLU A 124 -5.76 -13.62 -0.50
CA GLU A 124 -6.56 -13.10 0.62
C GLU A 124 -5.69 -12.58 1.77
N GLU A 125 -4.52 -13.16 2.00
CA GLU A 125 -3.60 -12.75 3.07
C GLU A 125 -3.06 -11.33 2.85
N GLU A 126 -2.50 -11.05 1.67
CA GLU A 126 -2.02 -9.71 1.27
C GLU A 126 -3.15 -8.69 1.33
N GLY A 127 -4.32 -9.07 0.79
CA GLY A 127 -5.51 -8.24 0.79
C GLY A 127 -5.97 -7.87 2.20
N LYS A 128 -6.06 -8.85 3.10
CA LYS A 128 -6.46 -8.62 4.50
C LYS A 128 -5.45 -7.77 5.26
N ARG A 129 -4.14 -7.95 5.03
CA ARG A 129 -3.10 -7.14 5.68
C ARG A 129 -3.21 -5.68 5.27
N TRP A 130 -3.40 -5.40 3.98
CA TRP A 130 -3.58 -4.04 3.49
C TRP A 130 -4.91 -3.43 3.99
N LEU A 131 -5.99 -4.22 4.00
CA LEU A 131 -7.29 -3.84 4.55
C LEU A 131 -7.22 -3.47 6.04
N SER A 132 -6.50 -4.24 6.85
CA SER A 132 -6.31 -3.94 8.29
C SER A 132 -5.48 -2.69 8.54
N THR A 133 -4.59 -2.33 7.62
CA THR A 133 -3.71 -1.16 7.75
C THR A 133 -4.42 0.13 7.39
N TRP A 134 -5.17 0.14 6.28
CA TRP A 134 -5.63 1.37 5.64
C TRP A 134 -7.13 1.61 5.71
N GLU A 135 -7.92 0.61 6.11
CA GLU A 135 -9.39 0.68 6.12
C GLU A 135 -9.98 1.23 4.79
N PRO A 136 -9.55 0.73 3.62
CA PRO A 136 -10.03 1.18 2.32
C PRO A 136 -11.53 0.92 2.13
N GLU A 137 -12.13 1.62 1.17
CA GLU A 137 -13.46 1.26 0.65
C GLU A 137 -13.37 -0.08 -0.10
N ILE A 138 -14.21 -1.04 0.28
CA ILE A 138 -14.30 -2.33 -0.41
C ILE A 138 -15.21 -2.16 -1.64
N VAL A 139 -14.67 -2.50 -2.81
CA VAL A 139 -15.38 -2.40 -4.09
C VAL A 139 -15.96 -3.75 -4.47
N GLY A 140 -17.26 -3.90 -4.25
CA GLY A 140 -17.98 -5.15 -4.47
C GLY A 140 -18.44 -5.78 -3.15
N PRO A 141 -18.71 -7.10 -3.15
CA PRO A 141 -19.07 -7.81 -1.92
C PRO A 141 -17.92 -7.73 -0.91
N SER A 142 -18.26 -7.51 0.37
CA SER A 142 -17.32 -7.67 1.48
C SER A 142 -17.62 -8.97 2.22
N THR A 143 -16.65 -9.87 2.24
CA THR A 143 -16.75 -11.22 2.80
C THR A 143 -15.61 -11.52 3.77
N TRP A 144 -14.51 -10.77 3.70
CA TRP A 144 -13.35 -11.01 4.53
C TRP A 144 -13.58 -10.55 5.97
N LYS A 145 -13.34 -11.48 6.90
CA LYS A 145 -13.25 -11.17 8.33
C LYS A 145 -11.82 -10.77 8.67
N ILE A 146 -11.65 -9.60 9.27
CA ILE A 146 -10.35 -9.07 9.68
C ILE A 146 -10.27 -9.11 11.20
N LEU A 147 -9.13 -9.59 11.69
CA LEU A 147 -8.72 -9.37 13.07
C LEU A 147 -7.70 -8.24 13.05
N LYS A 148 -8.13 -7.03 13.44
CA LYS A 148 -7.17 -5.92 13.58
C LYS A 148 -6.28 -6.21 14.78
N PRO A 149 -4.95 -6.15 14.63
CA PRO A 149 -4.06 -6.23 15.77
C PRO A 149 -4.37 -5.07 16.72
N GLU A 150 -4.75 -5.37 17.97
CA GLU A 150 -4.95 -4.33 18.96
C GLU A 150 -3.60 -3.70 19.35
N LEU A 151 -3.55 -2.37 19.33
CA LEU A 151 -2.44 -1.61 19.86
C LEU A 151 -2.93 -0.84 21.10
N PRO A 152 -2.35 -1.08 22.29
CA PRO A 152 -2.69 -0.29 23.48
C PRO A 152 -2.41 1.20 23.26
N ASP A 153 -3.37 2.05 23.64
CA ASP A 153 -3.26 3.51 23.50
C ASP A 153 -1.94 4.09 24.04
N PRO A 154 -1.38 3.65 25.19
CA PRO A 154 -0.11 4.20 25.67
C PRO A 154 1.05 3.93 24.71
N ILE A 155 1.06 2.78 24.03
CA ILE A 155 2.08 2.45 23.03
C ILE A 155 1.87 3.33 21.78
N GLY A 156 0.64 3.46 21.30
CA GLY A 156 0.31 4.31 20.16
C GLY A 156 0.68 5.78 20.39
N ASN A 157 0.36 6.32 21.56
CA ASN A 157 0.68 7.69 21.95
C ASN A 157 2.19 7.98 21.93
N GLU A 158 3.00 7.03 22.41
CA GLU A 158 4.45 7.18 22.38
C GLU A 158 5.05 7.02 20.97
N ILE A 159 4.45 6.20 20.10
CA ILE A 159 4.83 6.14 18.67
C ILE A 159 4.55 7.49 17.99
N LEU A 160 3.37 8.08 18.22
CA LEU A 160 3.04 9.41 17.69
C LEU A 160 4.01 10.48 18.20
N ARG A 161 4.32 10.45 19.50
CA ARG A 161 5.26 11.38 20.13
C ARG A 161 6.67 11.22 19.54
N LEU A 162 7.12 9.98 19.33
CA LEU A 162 8.40 9.69 18.70
C LEU A 162 8.44 10.22 17.26
N GLY A 163 7.38 10.01 16.47
CA GLY A 163 7.27 10.52 15.10
C GLY A 163 7.37 12.05 15.00
N ARG A 164 6.89 12.78 16.01
CA ARG A 164 7.04 14.25 16.11
C ARG A 164 8.45 14.70 16.49
N CYS A 165 9.27 13.80 17.04
CA CYS A 165 10.62 14.12 17.54
C CYS A 165 11.74 13.74 16.56
N ILE A 166 11.43 12.95 15.52
CA ILE A 166 12.43 12.42 14.59
C ILE A 166 12.06 12.79 13.16
N ASN A 167 13.03 12.75 12.25
CA ASN A 167 12.71 12.81 10.83
C ASN A 167 12.17 11.44 10.37
N MET A 168 10.86 11.35 10.15
CA MET A 168 10.19 10.10 9.76
C MET A 168 10.69 9.54 8.42
N SER A 169 11.25 10.37 7.53
CA SER A 169 11.85 9.89 6.26
C SER A 169 13.15 9.09 6.48
N THR A 170 13.86 9.34 7.58
CA THR A 170 15.08 8.61 7.97
C THR A 170 14.84 7.60 9.09
N GLY A 171 13.64 7.59 9.68
CA GLY A 171 13.27 6.68 10.77
C GLY A 171 14.25 6.72 11.94
N LEU A 172 14.63 5.54 12.45
CA LEU A 172 15.57 5.40 13.57
C LEU A 172 17.04 5.32 13.14
N SER A 173 17.43 5.93 12.01
CA SER A 173 18.81 5.82 11.52
C SER A 173 19.83 6.53 12.43
N HIS A 174 19.45 7.64 13.05
CA HIS A 174 20.35 8.43 13.90
C HIS A 174 20.48 7.82 15.32
N PRO A 175 21.68 7.78 15.94
CA PRO A 175 21.87 7.23 17.27
C PRO A 175 20.99 7.84 18.37
N SER A 176 20.73 9.15 18.32
CA SER A 176 19.83 9.83 19.27
C SER A 176 18.40 9.31 19.21
N ASP A 177 17.93 9.00 18.00
CA ASP A 177 16.56 8.54 17.75
C ASP A 177 16.40 7.12 18.28
N LYS A 178 17.40 6.27 18.03
CA LYS A 178 17.47 4.93 18.64
C LYS A 178 17.49 4.98 20.16
N TYR A 179 18.28 5.89 20.75
CA TYR A 179 18.34 6.02 22.21
C TYR A 179 17.00 6.47 22.79
N ARG A 180 16.34 7.43 22.14
CA ARG A 180 15.00 7.91 22.52
C ARG A 180 13.97 6.79 22.42
N ALA A 181 13.90 6.08 21.29
CA ALA A 181 13.02 4.94 21.08
C ALA A 181 13.26 3.83 22.11
N LYS A 182 14.53 3.52 22.40
CA LYS A 182 14.91 2.54 23.44
C LYS A 182 14.33 2.91 24.81
N ARG A 183 14.50 4.18 25.23
CA ARG A 183 13.99 4.64 26.52
C ARG A 183 12.47 4.49 26.60
N ILE A 184 11.77 4.96 25.58
CA ILE A 184 10.31 4.86 25.46
C ILE A 184 9.84 3.41 25.60
N PHE A 185 10.33 2.50 24.76
CA PHE A 185 9.86 1.11 24.77
C PHE A 185 10.29 0.34 26.01
N ALA A 186 11.46 0.65 26.60
CA ALA A 186 11.87 0.07 27.87
C ALA A 186 10.96 0.51 29.02
N ASP A 187 10.49 1.76 29.04
CA ASP A 187 9.56 2.25 30.06
C ASP A 187 8.15 1.68 29.88
N LEU A 188 7.69 1.52 28.63
CA LEU A 188 6.43 0.81 28.33
C LEU A 188 6.49 -0.67 28.77
N LYS A 189 7.63 -1.34 28.57
CA LYS A 189 7.87 -2.71 29.05
C LYS A 189 7.75 -2.81 30.57
N LYS A 190 8.30 -1.84 31.32
CA LYS A 190 8.21 -1.80 32.79
C LYS A 190 6.76 -1.66 33.28
N GLN A 191 5.89 -1.03 32.48
CA GLN A 191 4.46 -0.92 32.76
C GLN A 191 3.67 -2.21 32.42
N GLY A 192 4.34 -3.25 31.93
CA GLY A 192 3.71 -4.52 31.56
C GLY A 192 2.96 -4.49 30.23
N LEU A 193 3.11 -3.42 29.44
CA LEU A 193 2.43 -3.26 28.16
C LEU A 193 3.11 -4.12 27.08
N LYS A 194 2.27 -4.71 26.22
CA LYS A 194 2.70 -5.54 25.09
C LYS A 194 1.93 -5.18 23.83
N ALA A 195 2.58 -5.32 22.68
CA ALA A 195 1.99 -5.15 21.37
C ALA A 195 2.74 -6.03 20.36
N SER A 196 2.00 -6.59 19.41
CA SER A 196 2.62 -7.35 18.32
C SER A 196 3.43 -6.42 17.40
N GLU A 197 4.44 -6.98 16.74
CA GLU A 197 5.22 -6.28 15.72
C GLU A 197 4.31 -5.72 14.61
N GLU A 198 3.32 -6.49 14.17
CA GLU A 198 2.38 -6.06 13.14
C GLU A 198 1.49 -4.90 13.62
N ALA A 199 0.99 -4.92 14.86
CA ALA A 199 0.20 -3.81 15.42
C ALA A 199 0.98 -2.50 15.40
N ILE A 200 2.26 -2.55 15.80
CA ILE A 200 3.14 -1.38 15.82
C ILE A 200 3.40 -0.88 14.40
N ARG A 201 3.70 -1.78 13.46
CA ARG A 201 3.93 -1.41 12.05
C ARG A 201 2.70 -0.75 11.45
N GLN A 202 1.54 -1.40 11.54
CA GLN A 202 0.29 -0.89 10.93
C GLN A 202 -0.09 0.47 11.50
N PHE A 203 0.01 0.64 12.82
CA PHE A 203 -0.25 1.91 13.46
C PHE A 203 0.73 3.00 13.00
N ALA A 204 2.03 2.70 12.90
CA ALA A 204 3.01 3.67 12.44
C ALA A 204 2.77 4.09 10.98
N VAL A 205 2.50 3.14 10.08
CA VAL A 205 2.18 3.41 8.66
C VAL A 205 0.93 4.27 8.53
N ASN A 206 -0.15 3.91 9.23
CA ASN A 206 -1.40 4.67 9.20
C ASN A 206 -1.24 6.11 9.75
N ASN A 207 -0.20 6.35 10.56
CA ASN A 207 0.16 7.66 11.10
C ASN A 207 1.32 8.34 10.38
N GLY A 208 1.59 7.97 9.12
CA GLY A 208 2.45 8.71 8.21
C GLY A 208 3.92 8.34 8.24
N TRP A 209 4.30 7.24 8.91
CA TRP A 209 5.63 6.68 8.76
C TRP A 209 5.76 6.01 7.39
N ASP A 210 6.92 6.21 6.74
CA ASP A 210 7.28 5.42 5.58
C ASP A 210 7.25 3.91 5.95
N PRO A 211 6.66 3.02 5.13
CA PRO A 211 6.49 1.61 5.49
C PRO A 211 7.77 0.87 5.85
N VAL A 212 8.89 1.19 5.19
CA VAL A 212 10.20 0.60 5.53
C VAL A 212 10.64 1.06 6.92
N ARG A 213 10.47 2.35 7.22
CA ARG A 213 10.82 2.90 8.54
C ARG A 213 9.88 2.41 9.64
N ALA A 214 8.61 2.21 9.35
CA ALA A 214 7.63 1.62 10.25
C ALA A 214 7.99 0.17 10.60
N GLN A 215 8.44 -0.62 9.62
CA GLN A 215 8.93 -1.98 9.85
C GLN A 215 10.20 -1.98 10.71
N GLU A 216 11.16 -1.08 10.47
CA GLU A 216 12.35 -0.93 11.31
C GLU A 216 11.99 -0.58 12.77
N LEU A 217 11.03 0.34 12.97
CA LEU A 217 10.50 0.70 14.28
C LEU A 217 9.86 -0.51 14.98
N ALA A 218 9.01 -1.25 14.27
CA ALA A 218 8.30 -2.41 14.80
C ALA A 218 9.27 -3.53 15.22
N SER A 219 10.23 -3.88 14.36
CA SER A 219 11.26 -4.88 14.67
C SER A 219 12.16 -4.43 15.83
N PHE A 220 12.39 -3.12 15.99
CA PHE A 220 13.10 -2.57 17.14
C PHE A 220 12.27 -2.69 18.43
N ALA A 221 10.99 -2.31 18.38
CA ALA A 221 10.08 -2.30 19.52
C ALA A 221 9.80 -3.70 20.06
N LYS A 222 9.73 -4.71 19.18
CA LYS A 222 9.55 -6.13 19.52
C LYS A 222 10.51 -6.63 20.62
N LYS A 223 11.73 -6.09 20.68
CA LYS A 223 12.73 -6.46 21.70
C LYS A 223 12.32 -6.06 23.13
N TYR A 224 11.35 -5.16 23.25
CA TYR A 224 10.94 -4.55 24.51
C TYR A 224 9.48 -4.87 24.84
N VAL A 225 8.57 -4.60 23.89
CA VAL A 225 7.12 -4.70 24.06
C VAL A 225 6.49 -5.82 23.20
N GLY A 226 7.31 -6.62 22.52
CA GLY A 226 6.85 -7.77 21.73
C GLY A 226 6.51 -9.01 22.55
#